data_AF-A0A2C9W752-F1
#
_entry.id   AF-A0A2C9W752-F1
#
_cell.length_a   1.000
_cell.length_b   1.000
_cell.length_c   1.000
_cell.angle_alpha   90.00
_cell.angle_beta   90.00
_cell.angle_gamma   90.00
#
_symmetry.space_group_name_H-M   'P 1'
#
loop_
_entity.id
_entity.type
_entity.pdbx_description
1 polymer ?
#
loop_
_entity_poly.entity_id
_entity_poly.type
_entity_poly.pdbx_seq_one_letter_code
_entity_poly.pdbx_strand_id
1 'polypeptide(L)'
;MRLLNGLVAILLILVLSFFSRGDCAVEQNLTTGTSSLSPWLKKVAIYHHHHPHPHPHPRRHPRPLGGCRSQPWICRERNPRPNARMMCCRNKCVDVSSDVNNCGFCGITCPFSWLCCRGFCIDVNISPFHCGSCRNRCPWGVRCDNGVAGNGTNPSS
;
A
#
# COMPACT_ATOMS: atom_id res chain seq x y z
N MET A 1 12.91 -24.86 42.91
CA MET A 1 11.65 -24.11 42.69
C MET A 1 11.82 -22.61 42.91
N ARG A 2 12.33 -22.13 44.06
CA ARG A 2 12.53 -20.68 44.30
C ARG A 2 13.52 -20.00 43.35
N LEU A 3 14.63 -20.67 43.01
CA LEU A 3 15.63 -20.15 42.06
C LEU A 3 15.11 -20.10 40.61
N LEU A 4 14.29 -21.07 40.21
CA LEU A 4 13.70 -21.12 38.87
C LEU A 4 12.66 -20.00 38.69
N ASN A 5 11.84 -19.76 39.71
CA ASN A 5 10.87 -18.66 39.70
C ASN A 5 11.55 -17.29 39.68
N GLY A 6 12.70 -17.16 40.36
CA GLY A 6 13.53 -15.95 40.31
C GLY A 6 14.11 -15.68 38.92
N LEU A 7 14.64 -16.72 38.25
CA LEU A 7 15.16 -16.60 36.88
C LEU A 7 14.07 -16.25 35.87
N VAL A 8 12.87 -16.83 36.00
CA VAL A 8 11.72 -16.49 35.15
C VAL A 8 11.28 -15.04 35.37
N ALA A 9 11.28 -14.55 36.62
CA ALA A 9 10.96 -13.15 36.90
C ALA A 9 11.99 -12.18 36.30
N ILE A 10 13.29 -12.51 36.38
CA ILE A 10 14.36 -11.70 35.78
C ILE A 10 14.22 -11.68 34.25
N LEU A 11 13.97 -12.82 33.61
CA LEU A 11 13.74 -12.90 32.16
C LEU A 11 12.53 -12.08 31.72
N LEU A 12 11.41 -12.13 32.47
CA LEU A 12 10.23 -11.32 32.16
C LEU A 12 10.52 -9.82 32.28
N ILE A 13 11.29 -9.39 33.29
CA ILE A 13 11.68 -7.98 33.45
C ILE A 13 12.59 -7.54 32.28
N LEU A 14 13.55 -8.37 31.87
CA LEU A 14 14.43 -8.08 30.74
C LEU A 14 13.65 -8.02 29.41
N VAL A 15 12.68 -8.90 29.21
CA VAL A 15 11.82 -8.91 28.03
C VAL A 15 10.90 -7.68 28.02
N LEU A 16 10.25 -7.35 29.14
CA LEU A 16 9.40 -6.15 29.27
C LEU A 16 10.20 -4.86 29.02
N SER A 17 11.42 -4.75 29.55
CA SER A 17 12.29 -3.60 29.30
C SER A 17 12.82 -3.52 27.86
N PHE A 18 12.97 -4.66 27.17
CA PHE A 18 13.29 -4.71 25.74
C PHE A 18 12.10 -4.27 24.87
N PHE A 19 10.88 -4.68 25.22
CA PHE A 19 9.66 -4.22 24.55
C PHE A 19 9.35 -2.73 24.80
N SER A 20 9.62 -2.21 26.01
CA SER A 20 9.49 -0.77 26.31
C SER A 20 10.56 0.10 25.65
N ARG A 21 11.63 -0.48 25.10
CA ARG A 21 12.59 0.22 24.22
C ARG A 21 12.11 0.36 22.77
N GLY A 22 10.94 -0.20 22.45
CA GLY A 22 10.25 -0.07 21.17
C GLY A 22 9.27 1.10 21.08
N ASP A 23 9.15 1.93 22.12
CA ASP A 23 8.33 3.13 22.09
C ASP A 23 9.18 4.34 21.71
N CYS A 24 8.87 4.90 20.54
CA CYS A 24 9.29 6.23 20.14
C CYS A 24 8.79 7.21 21.20
N ALA A 25 9.68 7.68 22.09
CA ALA A 25 9.38 8.79 22.99
C ALA A 25 9.01 10.02 22.13
N VAL A 26 7.72 10.30 22.01
CA VAL A 26 7.24 11.66 21.72
C VAL A 26 7.32 12.41 23.04
N GLU A 27 8.44 13.08 23.23
CA GLU A 27 8.62 14.05 24.29
C GLU A 27 7.80 15.29 23.93
N GLN A 28 6.53 15.33 24.34
CA GLN A 28 5.80 16.59 24.37
C GLN A 28 6.24 17.35 25.61
N ASN A 29 7.41 17.98 25.52
CA ASN A 29 7.76 19.09 26.39
C ASN A 29 6.77 20.22 26.09
N LEU A 30 5.69 20.25 26.87
CA LEU A 30 4.79 21.37 27.01
C LEU A 30 5.56 22.51 27.68
N THR A 31 6.38 23.21 26.92
CA THR A 31 6.85 24.54 27.29
C THR A 31 5.79 25.54 26.86
N THR A 32 4.87 25.82 27.78
CA THR A 32 4.22 27.12 27.90
C THR A 32 5.33 28.18 27.98
N GLY A 33 5.63 28.81 26.85
CA GLY A 33 6.73 29.76 26.71
C GLY A 33 6.52 30.68 25.52
N THR A 34 5.64 31.66 25.71
CA THR A 34 5.75 33.04 25.22
C THR A 34 6.64 33.33 24.00
N SER A 35 5.98 33.76 22.92
CA SER A 35 6.24 35.06 22.29
C SER A 35 7.71 35.48 22.14
N SER A 36 8.37 35.12 21.03
CA SER A 36 9.37 35.96 20.30
C SER A 36 10.32 35.11 19.44
N LEU A 37 9.83 34.56 18.32
CA LEU A 37 10.70 34.02 17.28
C LEU A 37 10.41 34.77 15.97
N SER A 38 11.48 35.36 15.41
CA SER A 38 11.43 36.24 14.26
C SER A 38 10.86 35.54 13.00
N PRO A 39 10.28 36.30 12.05
CA PRO A 39 9.62 35.73 10.86
C PRO A 39 10.52 34.81 10.01
N TRP A 40 11.83 34.93 10.13
CA TRP A 40 12.82 34.22 9.31
C TRP A 40 13.15 32.80 9.81
N LEU A 41 13.02 32.53 11.11
CA LEU A 41 13.36 31.21 11.68
C LEU A 41 12.27 30.15 11.47
N LYS A 42 11.04 30.54 11.10
CA LYS A 42 9.97 29.58 10.76
C LYS A 42 10.22 28.82 9.45
N LYS A 43 11.12 29.30 8.58
CA LYS A 43 11.30 28.72 7.23
C LYS A 43 12.21 27.47 7.19
N VAL A 44 12.98 27.22 8.25
CA VAL A 44 13.97 26.13 8.27
C VAL A 44 13.47 24.87 9.01
N ALA A 45 12.47 25.00 9.90
CA ALA A 45 11.85 23.87 10.61
C ALA A 45 10.80 23.09 9.78
N ILE A 46 10.61 23.43 8.51
CA ILE A 46 9.60 22.84 7.61
C ILE A 46 10.30 22.02 6.51
N TYR A 47 11.26 21.16 6.89
CA TYR A 47 11.75 20.10 6.00
C TYR A 47 11.27 18.70 6.41
N HIS A 48 10.48 18.59 7.49
CA HIS A 48 9.68 17.40 7.80
C HIS A 48 8.19 17.71 7.70
N HIS A 49 7.71 17.87 6.47
CA HIS A 49 6.28 17.78 6.18
C HIS A 49 5.95 16.40 5.65
N HIS A 50 5.49 15.52 6.56
CA HIS A 50 4.38 14.64 6.21
C HIS A 50 3.29 15.52 5.62
N HIS A 51 3.03 15.41 4.32
CA HIS A 51 1.93 16.14 3.66
C HIS A 51 0.59 15.61 4.19
N PRO A 52 -0.16 16.38 5.01
CA PRO A 52 -1.53 16.04 5.35
C PRO A 52 -2.40 16.82 4.36
N HIS A 53 -2.78 16.20 3.24
CA HIS A 53 -3.51 16.87 2.15
C HIS A 53 -4.54 17.92 2.62
N PRO A 54 -4.33 19.21 2.31
CA PRO A 54 -5.39 20.19 2.29
C PRO A 54 -5.39 20.81 0.89
N HIS A 55 -6.10 20.19 -0.05
CA HIS A 55 -6.30 20.82 -1.36
C HIS A 55 -7.63 21.58 -1.35
N PRO A 56 -7.64 22.91 -1.18
CA PRO A 56 -8.74 23.74 -1.64
C PRO A 56 -8.49 24.03 -3.13
N HIS A 57 -8.87 23.11 -4.02
CA HIS A 57 -8.80 23.42 -5.45
C HIS A 57 -10.11 24.09 -5.90
N PRO A 58 -10.06 25.34 -6.40
CA PRO A 58 -11.20 25.91 -7.11
C PRO A 58 -11.36 25.09 -8.40
N ARG A 59 -12.49 24.39 -8.55
CA ARG A 59 -12.80 23.57 -9.73
C ARG A 59 -13.02 24.43 -10.99
N ARG A 60 -11.97 25.05 -11.50
CA ARG A 60 -11.92 25.66 -12.84
C ARG A 60 -10.53 25.43 -13.44
N HIS A 61 -10.13 24.17 -13.55
CA HIS A 61 -9.08 23.84 -14.51
C HIS A 61 -9.65 24.11 -15.92
N PRO A 62 -8.98 24.92 -16.76
CA PRO A 62 -9.34 25.10 -18.15
C PRO A 62 -9.50 23.73 -18.82
N ARG A 63 -10.50 23.57 -19.71
CA ARG A 63 -10.75 22.31 -20.42
C ARG A 63 -9.43 21.80 -21.00
N PRO A 64 -8.98 20.59 -20.61
CA PRO A 64 -7.69 20.08 -21.04
C PRO A 64 -7.62 19.91 -22.56
N LEU A 65 -6.92 20.82 -23.25
CA LEU A 65 -6.81 20.80 -24.72
C LEU A 65 -5.91 19.67 -25.25
N GLY A 66 -5.04 19.11 -24.40
CA GLY A 66 -4.01 18.15 -24.82
C GLY A 66 -4.09 16.75 -24.18
N GLY A 67 -5.20 16.42 -23.52
CA GLY A 67 -5.38 15.11 -22.86
C GLY A 67 -4.37 14.86 -21.74
N CYS A 68 -4.12 13.59 -21.40
CA CYS A 68 -3.27 13.25 -20.25
C CYS A 68 -1.77 13.41 -20.51
N ARG A 69 -1.32 13.54 -21.77
CA ARG A 69 0.11 13.76 -22.09
C ARG A 69 0.57 15.13 -21.63
N SER A 70 -0.19 16.18 -21.94
CA SER A 70 0.09 17.52 -21.43
C SER A 70 -0.42 17.69 -20.01
N GLN A 71 -1.39 16.87 -19.59
CA GLN A 71 -2.04 17.00 -18.29
C GLN A 71 -2.07 15.71 -17.45
N PRO A 72 -0.95 15.24 -16.87
CA PRO A 72 -0.87 13.92 -16.22
C PRO A 72 -1.81 13.69 -15.03
N TRP A 73 -2.21 14.76 -14.32
CA TRP A 73 -3.07 14.67 -13.14
C TRP A 73 -4.51 14.26 -13.48
N ILE A 74 -4.96 14.48 -14.72
CA ILE A 74 -6.32 14.15 -15.17
C ILE A 74 -6.66 12.67 -14.97
N CYS A 75 -5.66 11.80 -15.09
CA CYS A 75 -5.84 10.36 -14.89
C CYS A 75 -6.08 10.00 -13.43
N ARG A 76 -5.51 10.75 -12.48
CA ARG A 76 -5.72 10.52 -11.04
C ARG A 76 -7.02 11.10 -10.52
N GLU A 77 -7.49 12.20 -11.12
CA GLU A 77 -8.70 12.89 -10.68
C GLU A 77 -9.98 12.16 -11.11
N ARG A 78 -9.96 11.50 -12.27
CA ARG A 78 -11.09 10.71 -12.78
C ARG A 78 -11.02 9.24 -12.33
N ASN A 79 -10.56 8.98 -11.10
CA ASN A 79 -10.35 7.62 -10.63
C ASN A 79 -11.70 6.89 -10.52
N PRO A 80 -12.00 5.85 -11.34
CA PRO A 80 -13.28 5.17 -11.33
C PRO A 80 -13.40 4.12 -10.21
N ARG A 81 -12.28 3.78 -9.54
CA ARG A 81 -12.23 2.73 -8.52
C ARG A 81 -11.29 3.12 -7.37
N PRO A 82 -11.61 2.77 -6.12
CA PRO A 82 -10.84 3.20 -4.94
C PRO A 82 -9.41 2.66 -4.85
N ASN A 83 -9.00 1.73 -5.71
CA ASN A 83 -7.65 1.16 -5.75
C ASN A 83 -7.02 1.15 -7.14
N ALA A 84 -7.67 1.81 -8.11
CA ALA A 84 -7.13 1.86 -9.45
C ALA A 84 -5.90 2.78 -9.48
N ARG A 85 -4.90 2.35 -10.25
CA ARG A 85 -3.66 3.10 -10.45
C ARG A 85 -3.64 3.59 -11.88
N MET A 86 -4.11 4.82 -12.07
CA MET A 86 -4.28 5.40 -13.39
C MET A 86 -2.98 6.01 -13.90
N MET A 87 -2.58 5.62 -15.12
CA MET A 87 -1.40 6.14 -15.81
C MET A 87 -1.79 6.64 -17.20
N CYS A 88 -1.09 7.66 -17.70
CA CYS A 88 -1.28 8.12 -19.06
C CYS A 88 -0.52 7.21 -20.04
N CYS A 89 -1.23 6.34 -20.74
CA CYS A 89 -0.70 5.50 -21.79
C CYS A 89 -1.19 6.01 -23.16
N ARG A 90 -0.27 6.47 -24.01
CA ARG A 90 -0.58 6.97 -25.37
C ARG A 90 -1.73 8.01 -25.40
N ASN A 91 -1.69 8.98 -24.49
CA ASN A 91 -2.73 10.01 -24.31
C ASN A 91 -4.11 9.52 -23.84
N LYS A 92 -4.19 8.29 -23.31
CA LYS A 92 -5.38 7.74 -22.64
C LYS A 92 -5.05 7.39 -21.19
N CYS A 93 -5.99 7.61 -20.29
CA CYS A 93 -5.86 7.15 -18.92
C CYS A 93 -6.20 5.65 -18.86
N VAL A 94 -5.25 4.86 -18.39
CA VAL A 94 -5.34 3.40 -18.31
C VAL A 94 -5.13 2.97 -16.85
N ASP A 95 -5.93 2.01 -16.40
CA ASP A 95 -5.74 1.39 -15.09
C ASP A 95 -4.63 0.33 -15.15
N VAL A 96 -3.40 0.72 -14.85
CA VAL A 96 -2.28 -0.22 -14.84
C VAL A 96 -2.35 -1.23 -13.69
N SER A 97 -3.35 -1.14 -12.81
CA SER A 97 -3.56 -2.11 -11.74
C SER A 97 -4.41 -3.33 -12.16
N SER A 98 -5.12 -3.24 -13.29
CA SER A 98 -6.07 -4.28 -13.73
C SER A 98 -6.08 -4.55 -15.23
N ASP A 99 -5.50 -3.67 -16.06
CA ASP A 99 -5.40 -3.90 -17.51
C ASP A 99 -4.29 -4.92 -17.83
N VAL A 100 -4.69 -6.04 -18.45
CA VAL A 100 -3.79 -7.14 -18.85
C VAL A 100 -2.75 -6.73 -19.89
N ASN A 101 -3.00 -5.68 -20.67
CA ASN A 101 -2.08 -5.19 -21.70
C ASN A 101 -1.19 -4.02 -21.23
N ASN A 102 -1.42 -3.53 -20.00
CA ASN A 102 -0.69 -2.42 -19.40
C ASN A 102 -0.43 -2.68 -17.90
N CYS A 103 -0.11 -3.92 -17.54
CA CYS A 103 -0.06 -4.35 -16.16
C CYS A 103 1.19 -3.81 -15.45
N GLY A 104 1.00 -3.02 -14.42
CA GLY A 104 2.07 -2.32 -13.71
C GLY A 104 2.56 -1.09 -14.44
N PHE A 105 2.75 -1.14 -15.76
CA PHE A 105 3.16 0.01 -16.58
C PHE A 105 2.60 -0.09 -18.00
N CYS A 106 2.57 1.04 -18.72
CA CYS A 106 2.09 1.07 -20.10
C CYS A 106 2.89 0.10 -20.99
N GLY A 107 2.17 -0.72 -21.77
CA GLY A 107 2.76 -1.67 -22.72
C GLY A 107 3.26 -2.98 -22.12
N ILE A 108 3.25 -3.14 -20.80
CA ILE A 108 3.54 -4.43 -20.17
C ILE A 108 2.31 -5.33 -20.29
N THR A 109 2.43 -6.38 -21.10
CA THR A 109 1.34 -7.33 -21.31
C THR A 109 1.59 -8.60 -20.50
N CYS A 110 0.54 -9.08 -19.82
CA CYS A 110 0.63 -10.34 -19.09
C CYS A 110 0.71 -11.54 -20.03
N PRO A 111 1.40 -12.62 -19.63
CA PRO A 111 1.42 -13.88 -20.37
C PRO A 111 0.01 -14.44 -20.60
N PHE A 112 -0.11 -15.35 -21.56
CA PHE A 112 -1.39 -15.98 -21.89
C PHE A 112 -2.03 -16.60 -20.64
N SER A 113 -3.34 -16.39 -20.47
CA SER A 113 -4.16 -16.84 -19.33
C SER A 113 -3.86 -16.20 -17.95
N TRP A 114 -2.87 -15.32 -17.85
CA TRP A 114 -2.58 -14.60 -16.59
C TRP A 114 -3.44 -13.35 -16.46
N LEU A 115 -3.77 -12.97 -15.22
CA LEU A 115 -4.51 -11.73 -14.94
C LEU A 115 -3.59 -10.66 -14.37
N CYS A 116 -3.93 -9.40 -14.64
CA CYS A 116 -3.31 -8.28 -13.96
C CYS A 116 -3.97 -8.06 -12.60
N CYS A 117 -3.31 -8.51 -11.54
CA CYS A 117 -3.77 -8.34 -10.17
C CYS A 117 -2.92 -7.27 -9.47
N ARG A 118 -3.51 -6.07 -9.26
CA ARG A 118 -2.86 -4.94 -8.58
C ARG A 118 -1.53 -4.51 -9.24
N GLY A 119 -1.47 -4.62 -10.57
CA GLY A 119 -0.30 -4.24 -11.34
C GLY A 119 0.77 -5.33 -11.47
N PHE A 120 0.44 -6.56 -11.05
CA PHE A 120 1.29 -7.73 -11.25
C PHE A 120 0.57 -8.77 -12.08
N CYS A 121 1.26 -9.36 -13.04
CA CYS A 121 0.74 -10.50 -13.77
C CYS A 121 0.80 -11.73 -12.88
N ILE A 122 -0.34 -12.37 -12.66
CA ILE A 122 -0.48 -13.54 -11.79
C ILE A 122 -1.14 -14.67 -12.58
N ASP A 123 -0.55 -15.85 -12.51
CA ASP A 123 -1.20 -17.08 -12.97
C ASP A 123 -2.32 -17.47 -12.01
N VAL A 124 -3.55 -17.17 -12.41
CA VAL A 124 -4.73 -17.48 -11.60
C VAL A 124 -5.07 -18.96 -11.60
N ASN A 125 -4.42 -19.77 -12.44
CA ASN A 125 -4.73 -21.19 -12.54
C ASN A 125 -4.05 -22.03 -11.46
N ILE A 126 -2.95 -21.53 -10.92
CA ILE A 126 -2.11 -22.26 -9.94
C ILE A 126 -1.89 -21.47 -8.64
N SER A 127 -2.20 -20.18 -8.63
CA SER A 127 -1.97 -19.34 -7.45
C SER A 127 -3.03 -19.60 -6.38
N PRO A 128 -2.67 -20.13 -5.19
CA PRO A 128 -3.63 -20.34 -4.10
C PRO A 128 -4.14 -19.02 -3.50
N PHE A 129 -3.54 -17.87 -3.85
CA PHE A 129 -3.97 -16.55 -3.39
C PHE A 129 -4.82 -15.79 -4.42
N HIS A 130 -4.90 -16.29 -5.65
CA HIS A 130 -5.60 -15.66 -6.78
C HIS A 130 -6.29 -16.71 -7.67
N CYS A 131 -6.88 -17.75 -7.06
CA CYS A 131 -7.38 -18.90 -7.77
C CYS A 131 -8.61 -18.56 -8.63
N GLY A 132 -8.49 -18.65 -9.95
CA GLY A 132 -9.51 -18.29 -10.93
C GLY A 132 -9.79 -16.79 -11.07
N SER A 133 -9.49 -15.98 -10.04
CA SER A 133 -9.63 -14.53 -10.08
C SER A 133 -8.72 -13.83 -9.06
N CYS A 134 -8.43 -12.55 -9.29
CA CYS A 134 -7.61 -11.76 -8.39
C CYS A 134 -8.19 -11.70 -6.98
N ARG A 135 -7.35 -11.92 -5.96
CA ARG A 135 -7.73 -11.89 -4.54
C ARG A 135 -8.73 -12.99 -4.13
N ASN A 136 -8.80 -14.08 -4.90
CA ASN A 136 -9.55 -15.27 -4.53
C ASN A 136 -8.61 -16.30 -3.90
N ARG A 137 -8.53 -16.30 -2.56
CA ARG A 137 -7.65 -17.22 -1.83
C ARG A 137 -8.37 -18.55 -1.60
N CYS A 138 -7.68 -19.66 -1.87
CA CYS A 138 -8.15 -20.99 -1.49
C CYS A 138 -8.21 -21.14 0.05
N PRO A 139 -9.05 -22.04 0.58
CA PRO A 139 -9.00 -22.43 1.98
C PRO A 139 -7.61 -22.93 2.37
N TRP A 140 -7.32 -22.93 3.67
CA TRP A 140 -6.01 -23.35 4.16
C TRP A 140 -5.71 -24.80 3.76
N GLY A 141 -4.51 -25.04 3.22
CA GLY A 141 -4.08 -26.37 2.78
C GLY A 141 -4.69 -26.84 1.46
N VAL A 142 -5.53 -26.04 0.82
CA VAL A 142 -6.13 -26.38 -0.48
C VAL A 142 -5.29 -25.79 -1.61
N ARG A 143 -5.02 -26.61 -2.63
CA ARG A 143 -4.31 -26.20 -3.85
C ARG A 143 -5.27 -25.57 -4.86
N CYS A 144 -4.74 -24.68 -5.69
CA CYS A 144 -5.45 -24.15 -6.84
C CYS A 144 -5.05 -24.93 -8.09
N ASP A 145 -6.03 -25.57 -8.71
CA ASP A 145 -5.85 -26.45 -9.86
C ASP A 145 -6.75 -25.95 -10.99
N ASN A 146 -6.14 -25.48 -12.08
CA ASN A 146 -6.85 -24.91 -13.24
C ASN A 146 -7.85 -23.80 -12.88
N GLY A 147 -7.50 -22.98 -11.90
CA GLY A 147 -8.31 -21.83 -11.46
C GLY A 147 -9.47 -22.20 -10.53
N VAL A 148 -9.50 -23.44 -10.04
CA VAL A 148 -10.50 -23.93 -9.10
C VAL A 148 -9.80 -24.46 -7.85
N ALA A 149 -10.38 -24.20 -6.68
CA ALA A 149 -9.88 -24.78 -5.43
C ALA A 149 -10.10 -26.30 -5.47
N GLY A 150 -9.05 -27.08 -5.22
CA GLY A 150 -9.16 -28.53 -5.09
C GLY A 150 -10.02 -28.92 -3.89
N ASN A 151 -10.53 -30.15 -3.91
CA ASN A 151 -11.14 -30.73 -2.71
C ASN A 151 -10.00 -31.11 -1.76
N GLY A 152 -9.86 -30.40 -0.64
CA GLY A 152 -8.79 -30.62 0.31
C GLY A 152 -8.86 -32.01 0.96
N THR A 153 -8.21 -33.00 0.36
CA THR A 153 -7.78 -34.20 1.08
C THR A 153 -6.45 -33.87 1.73
N ASN A 154 -6.47 -33.74 3.05
CA ASN A 154 -5.30 -33.57 3.90
C ASN A 154 -4.20 -34.58 3.49
N PRO A 155 -2.94 -34.19 3.23
CA PRO A 155 -1.88 -35.13 2.81
C PRO A 155 -1.37 -36.02 3.97
N SER A 156 -2.24 -36.39 4.91
CA SER A 156 -1.91 -37.11 6.15
C SER A 156 -2.61 -38.46 6.32
N SER A 157 -3.22 -39.00 5.26
CA SER A 157 -3.87 -40.32 5.29
C SER A 157 -3.09 -41.36 4.49
#